data_AF-E1YMQ4-F1
#
_entry.id   AF-E1YMQ4-F1
#
_cell.length_a   1.000
_cell.length_b   1.000
_cell.length_c   1.000
_cell.angle_alpha   90.00
_cell.angle_beta   90.00
_cell.angle_gamma   90.00
#
_symmetry.space_group_name_H-M   'P 1'
#
loop_
_entity.id
_entity.type
_entity.pdbx_description
1 polymer ?
#
loop_
_entity_poly.entity_id
_entity_poly.type
_entity_poly.pdbx_seq_one_letter_code
_entity_poly.pdbx_strand_id
1 'polypeptide(L)' 'MESVDVIEPEEDQKSYRLVSIFGDQKIIRGRIRLMNLVDHKILFEKHE' A
#
# COMPACT_ATOMS: atom_id res chain seq x y z
N MET A 1 -4.95 -0.85 7.21
CA MET A 1 -6.01 -0.84 6.19
C MET A 1 -6.28 -2.29 5.88
N GLU A 2 -7.54 -2.67 5.81
CA GLU A 2 -7.97 -4.06 5.64
C GLU A 2 -8.56 -4.25 4.24
N SER A 3 -8.58 -5.49 3.76
CA SER A 3 -9.17 -5.88 2.47
C SER A 3 -8.74 -4.99 1.29
N VAL A 4 -7.43 -4.73 1.19
CA VAL A 4 -6.83 -3.98 0.09
C VAL A 4 -6.87 -4.83 -1.18
N ASP A 5 -7.38 -4.26 -2.26
CA ASP A 5 -7.48 -4.89 -3.59
C ASP A 5 -6.36 -4.39 -4.51
N VAL A 6 -6.15 -3.08 -4.53
CA VAL A 6 -5.20 -2.42 -5.44
C VAL A 6 -4.20 -1.59 -4.66
N ILE A 7 -2.93 -1.71 -5.05
CA ILE A 7 -1.83 -0.86 -4.59
C ILE A 7 -1.12 -0.31 -5.82
N GLU A 8 -1.19 1.01 -5.99
CA GLU A 8 -0.56 1.70 -7.12
C GLU A 8 0.46 2.71 -6.60
N PRO A 9 1.68 2.78 -7.19
CA PRO A 9 2.60 3.86 -6.92
C PRO A 9 2.05 5.17 -7.51
N GLU A 10 2.16 6.25 -6.76
CA GLU A 10 1.84 7.60 -7.25
C GLU A 10 2.98 8.15 -8.13
N GLU A 11 2.70 9.25 -8.84
CA GLU A 11 3.68 9.90 -9.73
C GLU A 11 4.97 10.32 -8.99
N ASP A 12 4.87 10.59 -7.69
CA ASP A 12 6.01 11.00 -6.86
C ASP A 12 6.98 9.86 -6.52
N GLN A 13 6.65 8.61 -6.88
CA GLN A 13 7.38 7.36 -6.58
C GLN A 13 7.73 7.14 -5.10
N LYS A 14 7.20 7.96 -4.21
CA LYS A 14 7.44 7.95 -2.76
C LYS A 14 6.17 7.65 -1.97
N SER A 15 5.04 7.62 -2.66
CA SER A 15 3.75 7.28 -2.12
C SER A 15 3.04 6.20 -2.93
N TYR A 16 2.14 5.53 -2.22
CA TYR A 16 1.28 4.49 -2.76
C TYR A 16 -0.16 4.83 -2.44
N ARG A 17 -1.03 4.65 -3.43
CA ARG A 17 -2.47 4.64 -3.27
C ARG A 17 -2.94 3.21 -3.04
N LEU A 18 -3.63 3.02 -1.94
CA LEU A 18 -4.29 1.78 -1.59
C LEU A 18 -5.78 1.94 -1.81
N VAL A 19 -6.39 0.99 -2.50
CA VAL A 19 -7.84 0.90 -2.70
C VAL A 19 -8.32 -0.39 -2.08
N SER A 20 -9.31 -0.31 -1.19
CA SER A 20 -9.97 -1.50 -0.64
C SER A 20 -11.04 -2.01 -1.59
N ILE A 21 -11.43 -3.28 -1.42
CA ILE A 21 -12.59 -3.88 -2.10
C ILE A 21 -13.90 -3.14 -1.83
N PHE A 22 -13.97 -2.32 -0.78
CA PHE A 22 -15.15 -1.54 -0.39
C PHE A 22 -15.16 -0.13 -1.00
N GLY A 23 -14.11 0.24 -1.76
CA GLY A 23 -13.98 1.54 -2.39
C GLY A 23 -13.24 2.60 -1.56
N ASP A 24 -12.88 2.30 -0.31
CA ASP A 24 -12.06 3.20 0.50
C ASP A 24 -10.67 3.39 -0.12
N GLN A 25 -10.20 4.64 -0.15
CA GLN A 25 -8.88 4.99 -0.68
C GLN A 25 -8.00 5.62 0.38
N LYS A 26 -6.72 5.28 0.36
CA LYS A 26 -5.71 5.88 1.24
C LYS A 26 -4.38 6.05 0.53
N ILE A 27 -3.81 7.24 0.63
CA ILE A 27 -2.44 7.51 0.18
C ILE A 27 -1.50 7.41 1.38
N ILE A 28 -0.43 6.64 1.24
CA ILE A 28 0.64 6.55 2.23
C ILE A 28 1.97 6.86 1.57
N ARG A 29 2.84 7.58 2.29
CA ARG A 29 4.25 7.76 1.91
C ARG A 29 5.11 6.71 2.57
N GLY A 30 6.00 6.09 1.81
CA GLY A 30 6.87 5.04 2.28
C GLY A 30 7.36 4.17 1.14
N ARG A 31 8.08 3.09 1.48
CA ARG A 31 8.47 2.04 0.53
C ARG A 31 7.93 0.69 0.99
N ILE A 32 7.65 -0.19 0.04
CA ILE A 32 7.28 -1.58 0.36
C ILE A 32 8.53 -2.26 0.94
N ARG A 33 8.46 -2.62 2.23
CA ARG A 33 9.52 -3.34 2.93
C ARG A 33 9.38 -4.86 2.75
N LEU A 34 8.14 -5.35 2.79
CA LEU A 34 7.83 -6.77 2.66
C LEU A 34 6.49 -6.97 1.96
N MET A 35 6.44 -7.96 1.08
CA MET A 35 5.21 -8.46 0.46
C MET A 35 5.09 -9.95 0.76
N ASN A 36 4.23 -10.31 1.70
CA ASN A 36 3.92 -11.69 2.05
C ASN A 36 2.49 -12.01 1.60
N LEU A 37 2.38 -12.51 0.37
CA LEU A 37 1.09 -12.77 -0.27
C LEU A 37 0.39 -14.01 0.30
N VAL A 38 1.15 -14.97 0.85
CA VAL A 38 0.58 -16.15 1.52
C VAL A 38 -0.18 -15.72 2.78
N ASP A 39 0.40 -14.82 3.56
CA ASP A 39 -0.23 -14.26 4.76
C ASP A 39 -1.11 -13.04 4.48
N HIS A 40 -1.32 -12.69 3.20
CA HIS A 40 -2.13 -11.54 2.77
C HIS A 40 -1.68 -10.22 3.44
N LYS A 41 -0.37 -10.03 3.59
CA LYS A 41 0.23 -8.89 4.30
C LYS A 41 1.25 -8.17 3.46
N ILE A 42 1.12 -6.85 3.38
CA ILE A 42 2.10 -5.95 2.79
C ILE A 42 2.53 -4.95 3.86
N LEU A 43 3.84 -4.88 4.11
CA LEU A 43 4.42 -3.99 5.10
C LEU A 43 5.13 -2.84 4.38
N PHE A 44 4.74 -1.63 4.76
CA PHE A 44 5.39 -0.39 4.35
C PHE A 44 6.26 0.11 5.49
N GLU A 45 7.40 0.69 5.14
CA GLU A 45 8.21 1.47 6.07
C GLU A 45 8.26 2.94 5.66
N LYS A 46 8.37 3.82 6.66
CA LYS A 46 8.52 5.25 6.39
C LYS A 46 9.83 5.48 5.65
N HIS A 47 9.76 6.30 4.61
CA HIS A 47 10.93 6.85 3.97
C HIS A 47 11.40 8.03 4.83
N GLU A 48 12.58 7.92 5.44
CA GLU A 48 13.33 9.08 5.97
C GLU A 48 13.94 9.88 4.82
#